data_AF-A0A497LRG8-F1
#
_entry.id   AF-A0A497LRG8-F1
#
_cell.length_a   1.000
_cell.length_b   1.000
_cell.length_c   1.000
_cell.angle_alpha   90.00
_cell.angle_beta   90.00
_cell.angle_gamma   90.00
#
_symmetry.space_group_name_H-M   'P 1'
#
loop_
_entity.id
_entity.type
_entity.pdbx_description
1 polymer ?
#
loop_
_entity_poly.entity_id
_entity_poly.type
_entity_poly.pdbx_seq_one_letter_code
_entity_poly.pdbx_strand_id
1 'polypeptide(L)'
;LDTPGSRRGDFAEIIREVRWELDIRGFKDVKIFISGGLTEESVRRLGEAGADAFGVGTYISGAPTIDYAMDIVEVEGRPAAKRGKLGGRKQVWRCPECLTYRVEPWGSPRPRCSRCNVEMEEMLKPLIKGGKIVASLPKPGEIRDYVLNQLGRLP
;
A
#
# COMPACT_ATOMS: atom_id res chain seq x y z
N LEU A 1 8.79 -19.21 15.53
CA LEU A 1 10.11 -18.80 16.06
C LEU A 1 10.06 -17.30 16.35
N ASP A 2 10.24 -16.92 17.62
CA ASP A 2 10.35 -15.52 18.05
C ASP A 2 11.69 -15.32 18.77
N THR A 3 12.77 -15.66 18.07
CA THR A 3 14.11 -15.78 18.68
C THR A 3 14.56 -14.39 19.18
N PRO A 4 14.90 -14.24 20.48
CA PRO A 4 15.38 -12.98 21.03
C PRO A 4 16.61 -12.46 20.28
N GLY A 5 16.79 -11.13 20.22
CA GLY A 5 17.92 -10.52 19.50
C GLY A 5 19.29 -11.05 19.92
N SER A 6 19.47 -11.37 21.20
CA SER A 6 20.71 -11.95 21.77
C SER A 6 20.97 -13.42 21.41
N ARG A 7 20.03 -14.07 20.71
CA ARG A 7 20.06 -15.49 20.30
C ARG A 7 19.81 -15.66 18.81
N ARG A 8 19.56 -14.57 18.08
CA ARG A 8 19.09 -14.60 16.70
C ARG A 8 20.19 -14.93 15.70
N GLY A 9 21.46 -14.68 16.04
CA GLY A 9 22.62 -15.00 15.20
C GLY A 9 22.35 -14.67 13.73
N ASP A 10 22.55 -15.66 12.85
CA ASP A 10 21.94 -15.64 11.52
C ASP A 10 20.58 -16.38 11.54
N PHE A 11 19.50 -15.61 11.50
CA PHE A 11 18.16 -16.18 11.60
C PHE A 11 17.79 -17.03 10.37
N ALA A 12 18.37 -16.75 9.20
CA ALA A 12 18.12 -17.54 8.00
C ALA A 12 18.71 -18.94 8.15
N GLU A 13 19.93 -19.06 8.68
CA GLU A 13 20.54 -20.37 8.96
C GLU A 13 19.75 -21.16 9.99
N ILE A 14 19.27 -20.51 11.06
CA ILE A 14 18.41 -21.15 12.06
C ILE A 14 17.13 -21.71 11.41
N ILE A 15 16.52 -20.97 10.49
CA ILE A 15 15.32 -21.46 9.79
C ILE A 15 15.65 -22.68 8.92
N ARG A 16 16.77 -22.65 8.18
CA ARG A 16 17.20 -23.79 7.34
C ARG A 16 17.55 -25.01 8.18
N GLU A 17 18.22 -24.81 9.32
CA GLU A 17 18.53 -25.86 10.29
C GLU A 17 17.25 -26.52 10.80
N VAL A 18 16.29 -25.72 11.28
CA VAL A 18 15.00 -26.23 11.75
C VAL A 18 14.24 -26.97 10.64
N ARG A 19 14.23 -26.42 9.43
CA ARG A 19 13.59 -27.05 8.27
C ARG A 19 14.21 -28.41 7.96
N TRP A 20 15.55 -28.47 7.91
CA TRP A 20 16.29 -29.71 7.69
C TRP A 20 15.97 -30.76 8.75
N GLU A 21 16.04 -30.40 10.03
CA GLU A 21 15.81 -31.33 11.13
C GLU A 21 14.37 -31.90 11.14
N LEU A 22 13.38 -31.08 10.79
CA LEU A 22 12.00 -31.53 10.62
C LEU A 22 11.88 -32.49 9.43
N ASP A 23 12.50 -32.16 8.29
CA ASP A 23 12.38 -32.92 7.05
C ASP A 23 12.99 -34.32 7.15
N ILE A 24 14.18 -34.45 7.74
CA ILE A 24 14.84 -35.75 7.90
C ILE A 24 14.08 -36.70 8.85
N ARG A 25 13.18 -36.14 9.69
CA ARG A 25 12.29 -36.89 10.58
C ARG A 25 10.89 -37.10 9.99
N GLY A 26 10.66 -36.69 8.75
CA GLY A 26 9.40 -36.87 8.03
C GLY A 26 8.34 -35.80 8.27
N PHE A 27 8.65 -34.71 8.97
CA PHE A 27 7.70 -33.63 9.32
C PHE A 27 7.67 -32.50 8.27
N LYS A 28 7.57 -32.85 6.99
CA LYS A 28 7.62 -31.87 5.88
C LYS A 28 6.42 -30.92 5.85
N ASP A 29 5.29 -31.35 6.40
CA ASP A 29 4.05 -30.57 6.43
C ASP A 29 4.02 -29.52 7.56
N VAL A 30 4.96 -29.59 8.52
CA VAL A 30 5.04 -28.62 9.62
C VAL A 30 5.55 -27.29 9.08
N LYS A 31 4.73 -26.24 9.16
CA LYS A 31 5.03 -24.90 8.68
C LYS A 31 5.83 -24.07 9.68
N ILE A 32 6.72 -23.21 9.19
CA ILE A 32 7.56 -22.33 10.03
C ILE A 32 6.94 -20.93 10.08
N PHE A 33 6.33 -20.59 11.21
CA PHE A 33 5.87 -19.23 11.51
C PHE A 33 6.97 -18.45 12.23
N ILE A 34 7.26 -17.21 11.82
CA ILE A 34 8.27 -16.35 12.46
C ILE A 34 7.72 -14.98 12.86
N SER A 35 8.31 -14.35 13.87
CA SER A 35 7.96 -13.00 14.32
C SER A 35 9.16 -12.24 14.90
N GLY A 36 8.92 -10.95 15.18
CA GLY A 36 9.81 -10.10 15.97
C GLY A 36 10.85 -9.35 15.14
N GLY A 37 10.77 -8.02 15.12
CA GLY A 37 11.76 -7.16 14.46
C GLY A 37 11.87 -7.35 12.95
N LEU A 38 10.75 -7.68 12.28
CA LEU A 38 10.70 -7.92 10.84
C LEU A 38 10.53 -6.61 10.06
N THR A 39 11.31 -6.45 9.00
CA THR A 39 11.23 -5.45 7.93
C THR A 39 10.86 -6.10 6.59
N GLU A 40 10.55 -5.31 5.56
CA GLU A 40 10.29 -5.80 4.19
C GLU A 40 11.43 -6.69 3.65
N GLU A 41 12.68 -6.28 3.85
CA GLU A 41 13.86 -7.02 3.41
C GLU A 41 14.01 -8.36 4.15
N SER A 42 13.81 -8.34 5.48
CA SER A 42 13.91 -9.55 6.29
C SER A 42 12.79 -10.54 5.98
N VAL A 43 11.57 -10.07 5.70
CA VAL A 43 10.45 -10.95 5.32
C VAL A 43 10.79 -11.71 4.04
N ARG A 44 11.31 -11.01 3.02
CA ARG A 44 11.77 -11.65 1.79
C ARG A 44 12.88 -12.66 2.06
N ARG A 45 13.96 -12.25 2.73
CA ARG A 45 15.13 -13.10 3.00
C ARG A 45 14.77 -14.35 3.81
N LEU A 46 13.91 -14.23 4.81
CA LEU A 46 13.53 -15.33 5.69
C LEU A 46 12.47 -16.24 5.04
N GLY A 47 11.63 -15.70 4.15
CA GLY A 47 10.77 -16.49 3.28
C GLY A 47 11.58 -17.39 2.34
N GLU A 48 12.60 -16.83 1.68
CA GLU A 48 13.57 -17.58 0.86
C GLU A 48 14.33 -18.66 1.68
N ALA A 49 14.50 -18.45 2.99
CA ALA A 49 15.12 -19.41 3.89
C ALA A 49 14.20 -20.55 4.35
N GLY A 50 12.88 -20.46 4.11
CA GLY A 50 11.90 -21.49 4.47
C GLY A 50 10.84 -21.09 5.50
N ALA A 51 10.68 -19.80 5.82
CA ALA A 51 9.54 -19.34 6.62
C ALA A 51 8.26 -19.32 5.78
N ASP A 52 7.17 -19.85 6.34
CA ASP A 52 5.86 -19.94 5.68
C ASP A 52 4.90 -18.82 6.10
N ALA A 53 5.11 -18.20 7.28
CA ALA A 53 4.21 -17.19 7.82
C ALA A 53 4.95 -16.18 8.72
N PHE A 54 4.43 -14.95 8.77
CA PHE A 54 5.11 -13.81 9.38
C PHE A 54 4.19 -13.03 10.34
N GLY A 55 4.68 -12.79 11.56
CA GLY A 55 4.11 -11.84 12.51
C GLY A 55 4.86 -10.52 12.48
N VAL A 56 4.32 -9.53 11.74
CA VAL A 56 4.92 -8.19 11.60
C VAL A 56 4.19 -7.21 12.52
N GLY A 57 4.91 -6.66 13.51
CA GLY A 57 4.37 -5.71 14.49
C GLY A 57 4.84 -4.28 14.21
N THR A 58 5.82 -3.82 15.00
CA THR A 58 6.30 -2.43 15.07
C THR A 58 6.60 -1.79 13.72
N TYR A 59 7.09 -2.55 12.74
CA TYR A 59 7.39 -2.01 11.40
C TYR A 59 6.15 -1.47 10.68
N ILE A 60 4.97 -2.08 10.89
CA ILE A 60 3.70 -1.61 10.34
C ILE A 60 3.02 -0.64 11.32
N SER A 61 2.87 -1.04 12.58
CA SER A 61 2.11 -0.23 13.55
C SER A 61 2.80 1.08 13.94
N GLY A 62 4.12 1.15 13.78
CA GLY A 62 4.94 2.34 13.99
C GLY A 62 5.39 3.00 12.69
N ALA A 63 4.72 2.72 11.55
CA ALA A 63 5.04 3.34 10.28
C ALA A 63 4.95 4.88 10.38
N PRO A 64 5.87 5.63 9.73
CA PRO A 64 5.79 7.08 9.69
C PRO A 64 4.44 7.55 9.15
N THR A 65 3.94 8.64 9.73
CA THR A 65 2.71 9.27 9.25
C THR A 65 2.95 9.99 7.92
N ILE A 66 1.93 10.03 7.07
CA ILE A 66 1.93 10.86 5.87
C ILE A 66 1.48 12.27 6.30
N ASP A 67 2.35 13.26 6.07
CA ASP A 67 2.10 14.66 6.43
C ASP A 67 1.13 15.33 5.44
N TYR A 68 -0.17 15.16 5.68
CA TYR A 68 -1.21 15.79 4.88
C TYR A 68 -1.47 17.24 5.33
N ALA A 69 -1.54 18.15 4.35
CA ALA A 69 -1.98 19.52 4.54
C ALA A 69 -3.35 19.75 3.91
N MET A 70 -4.16 20.60 4.55
CA MET A 70 -5.42 21.10 4.01
C MET A 70 -5.31 22.61 3.80
N ASP A 71 -5.41 23.02 2.53
CA ASP A 71 -5.23 24.41 2.11
C ASP A 71 -6.45 24.87 1.30
N ILE A 72 -6.84 26.14 1.44
CA ILE A 72 -7.81 26.76 0.53
C ILE A 72 -7.16 26.90 -0.85
N VAL A 73 -7.84 26.39 -1.87
CA VAL A 73 -7.41 26.47 -3.28
C VAL A 73 -8.32 27.34 -4.15
N GLU A 74 -9.50 27.71 -3.67
CA GLU A 74 -10.48 28.49 -4.41
C GLU A 74 -11.34 29.29 -3.43
N VAL A 75 -11.58 30.56 -3.76
CA VAL A 75 -12.42 31.48 -2.97
C VAL A 75 -13.44 32.10 -3.92
N GLU A 76 -14.74 31.93 -3.62
CA GLU A 76 -15.83 32.48 -4.43
C GLU A 76 -15.72 32.12 -5.94
N GLY A 77 -15.30 30.88 -6.23
CA GLY A 77 -15.11 30.39 -7.60
C GLY A 77 -13.84 30.89 -8.31
N ARG A 78 -13.01 31.70 -7.65
CA ARG A 78 -11.73 32.19 -8.18
C ARG A 78 -10.57 31.37 -7.63
N PRO A 79 -9.65 30.87 -8.49
CA PRO A 79 -8.44 30.19 -8.02
C PRO A 79 -7.64 31.07 -7.05
N ALA A 80 -7.34 30.54 -5.87
CA ALA A 80 -6.61 31.27 -4.82
C ALA A 80 -5.82 30.29 -3.95
N ALA A 81 -4.53 30.53 -3.74
CA ALA A 81 -3.71 29.68 -2.88
C ALA A 81 -2.53 30.46 -2.30
N LYS A 82 -2.02 30.00 -1.14
CA LYS A 82 -0.76 30.51 -0.58
C LYS A 82 0.45 30.05 -1.40
N ARG A 83 1.58 30.73 -1.21
CA ARG A 83 2.87 30.34 -1.83
C ARG A 83 3.18 28.86 -1.55
N GLY A 84 3.63 28.15 -2.59
CA GLY A 84 3.94 26.72 -2.53
C GLY A 84 2.74 25.79 -2.72
N LYS A 85 1.54 26.32 -3.03
CA LYS A 85 0.32 25.53 -3.28
C LYS A 85 -0.28 25.90 -4.63
N LEU A 86 -0.90 24.90 -5.28
CA LEU A 86 -1.57 25.07 -6.56
C LEU A 86 -3.03 25.51 -6.32
N GLY A 87 -3.43 26.66 -6.85
CA GLY A 87 -4.81 27.15 -6.80
C GLY A 87 -5.76 26.40 -7.73
N GLY A 88 -7.05 26.73 -7.62
CA GLY A 88 -8.18 26.18 -8.37
C GLY A 88 -8.63 24.80 -7.90
N ARG A 89 -9.90 24.48 -8.11
CA ARG A 89 -10.41 23.10 -8.00
C ARG A 89 -9.77 22.22 -9.09
N LYS A 90 -9.52 20.95 -8.76
CA LYS A 90 -8.80 20.00 -9.63
C LYS A 90 -9.46 18.63 -9.63
N GLN A 91 -9.16 17.82 -10.64
CA GLN A 91 -9.45 16.40 -10.69
C GLN A 91 -8.14 15.59 -10.77
N VAL A 92 -8.11 14.45 -10.09
CA VAL A 92 -7.04 13.46 -10.18
C VAL A 92 -7.52 12.34 -11.08
N TRP A 93 -6.76 12.08 -12.14
CA TRP A 93 -7.00 11.00 -13.08
C TRP A 93 -5.96 9.92 -12.89
N ARG A 94 -6.36 8.64 -12.98
CA ARG A 94 -5.43 7.50 -12.89
C ARG A 94 -5.58 6.59 -14.09
N CYS A 95 -4.45 6.14 -14.65
CA CYS A 95 -4.47 5.12 -15.69
C CYS A 95 -4.88 3.76 -15.08
N PRO A 96 -5.89 3.06 -15.62
CA PRO A 96 -6.29 1.76 -15.10
C PRO A 96 -5.21 0.68 -15.30
N GLU A 97 -4.34 0.84 -16.29
CA GLU A 97 -3.30 -0.15 -16.64
C GLU A 97 -2.03 0.05 -15.80
N CYS A 98 -1.35 1.19 -15.97
CA CYS A 98 -0.03 1.42 -15.36
C CYS A 98 -0.08 2.26 -14.08
N LEU A 99 -1.26 2.58 -13.57
CA LEU A 99 -1.50 3.31 -12.32
C LEU A 99 -0.88 4.71 -12.23
N THR A 100 -0.31 5.25 -13.32
CA THR A 100 0.18 6.63 -13.35
C THR A 100 -0.96 7.63 -13.14
N TYR A 101 -0.65 8.77 -12.52
CA TYR A 101 -1.62 9.81 -12.19
C TYR A 101 -1.39 11.06 -13.03
N ARG A 102 -2.47 11.83 -13.23
CA ARG A 102 -2.44 13.16 -13.82
C ARG A 102 -3.42 14.06 -13.08
N VAL A 103 -3.00 15.27 -12.75
CA VAL A 103 -3.85 16.28 -12.10
C VAL A 103 -4.24 17.32 -13.14
N GLU A 104 -5.53 17.57 -13.28
CA GLU A 104 -6.07 18.54 -14.23
C GLU A 104 -6.98 19.56 -13.53
N PRO A 105 -7.11 20.79 -14.05
CA PRO A 105 -8.16 21.70 -13.62
C PRO A 105 -9.54 21.04 -13.64
N TRP A 106 -10.39 21.40 -12.69
CA TRP A 106 -11.75 20.90 -12.65
C TRP A 106 -12.51 21.30 -13.92
N GLY A 107 -13.21 20.34 -14.54
CA GLY A 107 -13.94 20.56 -15.79
C GLY A 107 -13.09 20.38 -17.06
N SER A 108 -11.77 20.16 -16.95
CA SER A 108 -10.96 19.78 -18.11
C SER A 108 -11.45 18.46 -18.74
N PRO A 109 -11.26 18.28 -20.06
CA PRO A 109 -11.56 17.01 -20.72
C PRO A 109 -10.83 15.83 -20.09
N ARG A 110 -11.45 14.65 -20.12
CA ARG A 110 -10.83 13.41 -19.65
C ARG A 110 -9.52 13.16 -20.42
N PRO A 111 -8.36 13.06 -19.74
CA PRO A 111 -7.10 12.81 -20.41
C PRO A 111 -6.95 11.33 -20.79
N ARG A 112 -6.13 11.07 -21.81
CA ARG A 112 -5.57 9.75 -22.08
C ARG A 112 -4.21 9.60 -21.40
N CYS A 113 -3.89 8.38 -20.98
CA CYS A 113 -2.59 8.05 -20.41
C CYS A 113 -1.49 8.22 -21.47
N SER A 114 -0.42 8.95 -21.14
CA SER A 114 0.72 9.18 -22.04
C SER A 114 1.53 7.92 -22.35
N ARG A 115 1.46 6.89 -21.49
CA ARG A 115 2.20 5.62 -21.66
C ARG A 115 1.35 4.53 -22.31
N CYS A 116 0.11 4.36 -21.87
CA CYS A 116 -0.76 3.26 -22.31
C CYS A 116 -1.76 3.68 -23.40
N ASN A 117 -1.90 4.98 -23.67
CA ASN A 117 -2.89 5.53 -24.60
C ASN A 117 -4.34 5.07 -24.32
N VAL A 118 -4.70 4.80 -23.07
CA VAL A 118 -6.07 4.49 -22.62
C VAL A 118 -6.70 5.70 -21.94
N GLU A 119 -8.04 5.77 -21.91
CA GLU A 119 -8.73 6.75 -21.09
C GLU A 119 -8.39 6.58 -19.59
N MET A 120 -8.17 7.69 -18.89
CA MET A 120 -7.89 7.65 -17.47
C MET A 120 -9.18 7.72 -16.64
N GLU A 121 -9.18 7.06 -15.50
CA GLU A 121 -10.29 7.00 -14.56
C GLU A 121 -10.28 8.17 -13.59
N GLU A 122 -11.47 8.64 -13.22
CA GLU A 122 -11.67 9.69 -12.21
C GLU A 122 -11.42 9.14 -10.80
N MET A 123 -10.52 9.78 -10.04
CA MET A 123 -10.18 9.35 -8.68
C MET A 123 -10.91 10.14 -7.59
N LEU A 124 -11.14 11.44 -7.77
CA LEU A 124 -11.91 12.23 -6.80
C LEU A 124 -13.39 12.16 -7.14
N LYS A 125 -14.14 11.42 -6.32
CA LYS A 125 -15.60 11.27 -6.43
C LYS A 125 -16.30 11.88 -5.21
N PRO A 126 -17.52 12.44 -5.35
CA PRO A 126 -18.25 12.99 -4.21
C PRO A 126 -18.58 11.93 -3.17
N LEU A 127 -18.07 12.10 -1.93
CA LEU A 127 -18.45 11.27 -0.78
C LEU A 127 -19.63 11.88 -0.01
N ILE A 128 -19.63 13.21 0.14
CA ILE A 128 -20.66 13.95 0.88
C ILE A 128 -21.26 15.02 -0.04
N LYS A 129 -22.60 15.14 -0.07
CA LYS A 129 -23.33 16.25 -0.69
C LYS A 129 -24.41 16.74 0.28
N GLY A 130 -24.46 18.05 0.53
CA GLY A 130 -25.46 18.64 1.44
C GLY A 130 -25.45 18.02 2.85
N GLY A 131 -24.27 17.66 3.37
CA GLY A 131 -24.12 17.02 4.68
C GLY A 131 -24.50 15.53 4.73
N LYS A 132 -24.91 14.93 3.61
CA LYS A 132 -25.26 13.50 3.53
C LYS A 132 -24.20 12.72 2.79
N ILE A 133 -23.87 11.52 3.28
CA ILE A 133 -23.03 10.56 2.56
C ILE A 133 -23.81 10.09 1.32
N VAL A 134 -23.21 10.23 0.14
CA VAL A 134 -23.84 9.89 -1.16
C VAL A 134 -23.14 8.76 -1.90
N ALA A 135 -22.16 8.11 -1.27
CA ALA A 135 -21.47 6.95 -1.81
C ALA A 135 -21.58 5.77 -0.84
N SER A 136 -21.59 4.56 -1.38
CA SER A 136 -21.48 3.33 -0.59
C SER A 136 -20.06 3.20 -0.03
N LEU A 137 -19.95 2.99 1.28
CA LEU A 137 -18.67 2.71 1.92
C LEU A 137 -18.35 1.21 1.83
N PRO A 138 -17.25 0.81 1.17
CA PRO A 138 -16.88 -0.59 1.07
C PRO A 138 -16.46 -1.17 2.43
N LYS A 139 -16.59 -2.48 2.57
CA LYS A 139 -16.12 -3.20 3.77
C LYS A 139 -14.59 -3.32 3.76
N PRO A 140 -13.94 -3.51 4.92
CA PRO A 140 -12.49 -3.66 4.99
C PRO A 140 -11.90 -4.73 4.06
N GLY A 141 -12.60 -5.86 3.86
CA GLY A 141 -12.18 -6.91 2.93
C GLY A 141 -12.11 -6.42 1.47
N GLU A 142 -13.14 -5.71 1.01
CA GLU A 142 -13.19 -5.15 -0.34
C GLU A 142 -12.10 -4.09 -0.57
N ILE A 143 -11.81 -3.28 0.46
CA ILE A 143 -10.72 -2.30 0.42
C ILE A 143 -9.37 -3.01 0.31
N ARG A 144 -9.16 -4.08 1.09
CA ARG A 144 -7.94 -4.89 1.03
C ARG A 144 -7.76 -5.51 -0.36
N ASP A 145 -8.81 -6.12 -0.92
CA ASP A 145 -8.76 -6.76 -2.24
C ASP A 145 -8.45 -5.73 -3.33
N TYR A 146 -9.02 -4.54 -3.23
CA TYR A 146 -8.71 -3.43 -4.13
C TYR A 146 -7.23 -3.01 -4.08
N VAL A 147 -6.63 -2.94 -2.88
CA VAL A 147 -5.19 -2.66 -2.71
C VAL A 147 -4.33 -3.80 -3.28
N LEU A 148 -4.66 -5.06 -2.99
CA LEU A 148 -3.91 -6.22 -3.50
C LEU A 148 -3.94 -6.30 -5.03
N ASN A 149 -5.10 -6.04 -5.64
CA ASN A 149 -5.25 -5.99 -7.10
C ASN A 149 -4.40 -4.89 -7.75
N GLN A 150 -4.13 -3.79 -7.03
CA GLN A 150 -3.23 -2.73 -7.50
C GLN A 150 -1.77 -3.11 -7.34
N LEU A 151 -1.40 -3.65 -6.18
CA LEU A 151 -0.02 -4.09 -5.92
C LEU A 151 0.43 -5.14 -6.93
N GLY A 152 -0.45 -6.07 -7.34
CA GLY A 152 -0.16 -7.05 -8.38
C GLY A 152 0.11 -6.48 -9.79
N ARG A 153 -0.14 -5.18 -10.01
CA ARG A 153 0.17 -4.47 -11.27
C ARG A 153 1.43 -3.63 -11.19
N LEU A 154 1.98 -3.47 -9.99
CA LEU A 154 3.25 -2.78 -9.80
C LEU A 154 4.40 -3.75 -10.11
N PRO A 155 5.53 -3.24 -10.64
CA PRO A 155 6.73 -4.04 -10.89
C PRO A 155 7.35 -4.58 -9.60
#